data_AF-A0A6C0IQY0-F1
#
_entry.id   AF-A0A6C0IQY0-F1
#
_cell.length_a   1.000
_cell.length_b   1.000
_cell.length_c   1.000
_cell.angle_alpha   90.00
_cell.angle_beta   90.00
_cell.angle_gamma   90.00
#
_symmetry.space_group_name_H-M   'P 1'
#
loop_
_entity.id
_entity.type
_entity.pdbx_description
1 polymer ?
#
loop_
_entity_poly.entity_id
_entity_poly.type
_entity_poly.pdbx_seq_one_letter_code
_entity_poly.pdbx_strand_id
1 'polypeptide(L)'
;MNIPEKLYWTLADYMEMNGGLTSTEIIESFGCENFKFKSEADFTNLMYIIEKAPNTYWGIGPFIQKKGKWYNIRSKKKKQIEKLTDANKELKNKIEELELELYRYKKNKV
;
A
#
# COMPACT_ATOMS: atom_id res chain seq x y z
N MET A 1 -0.43 -14.61 -20.87
CA MET A 1 -0.85 -13.20 -20.80
C MET A 1 0.34 -12.41 -20.28
N ASN A 2 0.84 -11.42 -21.03
CA ASN A 2 1.89 -10.53 -20.53
C ASN A 2 1.23 -9.42 -19.72
N ILE A 3 1.52 -9.35 -18.42
CA ILE A 3 1.12 -8.24 -17.58
C ILE A 3 2.08 -7.08 -17.88
N PRO A 4 1.60 -5.88 -18.24
CA PRO A 4 2.48 -4.73 -18.40
C PRO A 4 3.30 -4.50 -17.13
N GLU A 5 4.61 -4.26 -17.28
CA GLU A 5 5.53 -4.13 -16.15
C GLU A 5 5.08 -3.03 -15.15
N LYS A 6 4.57 -1.91 -15.66
CA LYS A 6 4.04 -0.82 -14.83
C LYS A 6 2.84 -1.26 -13.96
N LEU A 7 1.91 -2.01 -14.55
CA LEU A 7 0.76 -2.55 -13.83
C LEU A 7 1.22 -3.51 -12.74
N TYR A 8 2.19 -4.34 -13.06
CA TYR A 8 2.78 -5.32 -12.15
C TYR A 8 3.42 -4.64 -10.92
N TRP A 9 4.29 -3.65 -11.10
CA TRP A 9 4.91 -2.92 -9.99
C TRP A 9 3.92 -2.06 -9.21
N THR A 10 2.91 -1.47 -9.88
CA THR A 10 1.89 -0.69 -9.19
C THR A 10 1.03 -1.58 -8.29
N LEU A 11 0.64 -2.76 -8.78
CA LEU A 11 -0.09 -3.76 -7.98
C LEU A 11 0.76 -4.26 -6.82
N ALA A 12 2.05 -4.47 -7.05
CA ALA A 12 3.00 -4.86 -6.02
C ALA A 12 3.02 -3.90 -4.83
N ASP A 13 3.25 -2.62 -5.13
CA ASP A 13 3.37 -1.57 -4.12
C ASP A 13 2.03 -1.38 -3.42
N TYR A 14 0.93 -1.40 -4.18
CA TYR A 14 -0.41 -1.30 -3.62
C TYR A 14 -0.72 -2.44 -2.65
N MET A 15 -0.46 -3.70 -3.03
CA MET A 15 -0.70 -4.87 -2.18
C MET A 15 0.24 -4.92 -0.97
N GLU A 16 1.44 -4.34 -1.11
CA GLU A 16 2.38 -4.18 0.00
C GLU A 16 1.88 -3.15 1.02
N MET A 17 1.37 -2.01 0.57
CA MET A 17 0.82 -0.93 1.41
C MET A 17 -0.53 -1.31 2.03
N ASN A 18 -1.36 -2.07 1.32
CA ASN A 18 -2.75 -2.34 1.69
C ASN A 18 -2.97 -3.82 2.02
N GLY A 19 -2.07 -4.41 2.80
CA GLY A 19 -2.25 -5.77 3.30
C GLY A 19 -3.49 -5.89 4.19
N GLY A 20 -4.25 -6.98 4.04
CA GLY A 20 -5.45 -7.26 4.83
C GLY A 20 -6.77 -6.83 4.20
N LEU A 21 -6.74 -6.37 2.95
CA LEU A 21 -7.93 -6.11 2.16
C LEU A 21 -8.49 -7.39 1.50
N THR A 22 -9.80 -7.42 1.32
CA THR A 22 -10.54 -8.43 0.55
C THR A 22 -10.38 -8.18 -0.95
N SER A 23 -10.72 -9.17 -1.78
CA SER A 23 -10.70 -9.02 -3.24
C SER A 23 -11.54 -7.82 -3.70
N THR A 24 -12.74 -7.65 -3.13
CA THR A 24 -13.66 -6.55 -3.45
C THR A 24 -13.06 -5.19 -3.13
N GLU A 25 -12.51 -5.01 -1.93
CA GLU A 25 -11.87 -3.75 -1.51
C GLU A 25 -10.68 -3.41 -2.44
N ILE A 26 -9.89 -4.41 -2.84
CA ILE A 26 -8.77 -4.21 -3.77
C ILE A 26 -9.28 -3.81 -5.15
N ILE A 27 -10.30 -4.49 -5.69
CA ILE A 27 -10.86 -4.20 -7.02
C ILE A 27 -11.45 -2.80 -7.10
N GLU A 28 -12.08 -2.34 -6.02
CA GLU A 28 -12.72 -1.03 -5.95
C GLU A 28 -11.72 0.11 -5.81
N SER A 29 -10.65 -0.09 -5.04
CA SER A 29 -9.71 0.98 -4.68
C SER A 29 -8.37 0.94 -5.42
N PHE A 30 -8.02 -0.18 -6.08
CA PHE A 30 -6.84 -0.24 -6.93
C PHE A 30 -7.05 0.53 -8.24
N GLY A 31 -6.14 1.46 -8.52
CA GLY A 31 -6.11 2.22 -9.76
C GLY A 31 -4.71 2.22 -10.37
N CYS A 32 -4.60 1.88 -11.65
CA CYS A 32 -3.36 1.98 -12.41
C CYS A 32 -3.67 2.47 -13.84
N GLU A 33 -3.59 3.79 -14.05
CA GLU A 33 -3.91 4.42 -15.34
C GLU A 33 -5.29 3.98 -15.89
N ASN A 34 -5.33 3.43 -17.11
CA ASN A 34 -6.54 2.91 -17.76
C ASN A 34 -6.86 1.46 -17.39
N PHE A 35 -6.10 0.84 -16.47
CA PHE A 35 -6.38 -0.50 -15.99
C PHE A 35 -7.30 -0.47 -14.78
N LYS A 36 -8.37 -1.27 -14.86
CA LYS A 36 -9.26 -1.59 -13.75
C LYS A 36 -9.64 -3.06 -13.82
N PHE A 37 -9.70 -3.72 -12.68
CA PHE A 37 -10.25 -5.07 -12.59
C PHE A 37 -11.75 -5.04 -12.94
N LYS A 38 -12.19 -5.91 -13.85
CA LYS A 38 -13.60 -5.96 -14.26
C LYS A 38 -14.42 -6.91 -13.39
N SER A 39 -13.77 -7.85 -12.72
CA SER A 39 -14.38 -8.85 -11.86
C SER A 39 -13.40 -9.43 -10.84
N GLU A 40 -13.94 -10.11 -9.82
CA GLU A 40 -13.13 -10.88 -8.86
C GLU A 40 -12.39 -12.04 -9.54
N ALA A 41 -12.99 -12.64 -10.57
CA ALA A 41 -12.35 -13.68 -11.36
C ALA A 41 -11.08 -13.16 -12.07
N ASP A 42 -11.13 -11.95 -12.63
CA ASP A 42 -9.96 -11.33 -13.28
C ASP A 42 -8.82 -11.08 -12.29
N PHE A 43 -9.16 -10.55 -11.12
CA PHE A 43 -8.19 -10.33 -10.04
C PHE A 43 -7.58 -11.65 -9.58
N THR A 44 -8.41 -12.65 -9.29
CA THR A 44 -7.96 -13.97 -8.80
C THR A 44 -7.10 -14.68 -9.83
N ASN A 45 -7.46 -14.61 -11.12
CA ASN A 45 -6.66 -15.15 -12.22
C ASN A 45 -5.29 -14.48 -12.30
N LEU A 46 -5.22 -13.16 -12.11
CA LEU A 46 -3.96 -12.42 -12.09
C LEU A 46 -3.07 -12.88 -10.93
N MET A 47 -3.64 -12.99 -9.72
CA MET A 47 -2.92 -13.43 -8.53
C MET A 47 -2.41 -14.88 -8.69
N TYR A 48 -3.21 -15.76 -9.30
CA TYR A 48 -2.81 -17.13 -9.62
C TYR A 48 -1.63 -17.19 -10.61
N ILE A 49 -1.66 -16.37 -11.66
CA ILE A 49 -0.55 -16.28 -12.63
C ILE A 49 0.75 -15.83 -11.93
N ILE A 50 0.66 -14.83 -11.06
CA ILE A 50 1.80 -14.32 -10.30
C ILE A 50 2.38 -15.40 -9.38
N GLU A 51 1.51 -16.16 -8.69
CA GLU A 51 1.92 -17.24 -7.79
C GLU A 51 2.57 -18.41 -8.54
N LYS A 52 2.03 -18.79 -9.71
CA LYS A 52 2.52 -19.93 -10.50
C LYS A 52 3.79 -19.67 -11.29
N ALA A 53 4.17 -18.41 -11.51
CA ALA A 53 5.39 -18.04 -12.23
C ALA A 53 6.39 -17.28 -11.33
N PRO A 54 6.91 -17.93 -10.27
CA PRO A 54 7.78 -17.28 -9.30
C PRO A 54 9.08 -16.75 -9.89
N ASN A 55 9.60 -17.38 -10.95
CA ASN A 55 10.82 -16.95 -11.64
C ASN A 55 10.62 -15.69 -12.50
N THR A 56 9.38 -15.45 -12.95
CA THR A 56 9.02 -14.28 -13.79
C THR A 56 8.63 -13.09 -12.93
N TYR A 57 7.97 -13.35 -11.79
CA TYR A 57 7.43 -12.33 -10.89
C TYR A 57 8.21 -12.26 -9.57
N TRP A 58 9.52 -12.49 -9.66
CA TRP A 58 10.42 -12.54 -8.51
C TRP A 58 10.59 -11.13 -7.91
N GLY A 59 10.23 -10.96 -6.63
CA GLY A 59 10.42 -9.70 -5.89
C GLY A 59 9.16 -9.10 -5.26
N ILE A 60 7.98 -9.64 -5.61
CA ILE A 60 6.68 -9.03 -5.25
C ILE A 60 5.73 -10.02 -4.59
N GLY A 61 5.84 -11.30 -4.97
CA GLY A 61 5.11 -12.41 -4.35
C GLY A 61 6.04 -13.35 -3.58
N PRO A 62 5.48 -14.30 -2.81
CA PRO A 62 4.08 -14.71 -2.89
C PRO A 62 3.11 -13.83 -2.09
N PHE A 63 1.90 -13.69 -2.63
CA PHE A 63 0.74 -13.19 -1.89
C PHE A 63 -0.02 -14.37 -1.30
N ILE A 64 -0.58 -14.21 -0.10
CA ILE A 64 -1.40 -15.23 0.54
C ILE A 64 -2.79 -14.68 0.81
N GLN A 65 -3.79 -15.50 0.53
CA GLN A 65 -5.15 -15.25 0.97
C GLN A 65 -5.40 -15.98 2.31
N LYS A 66 -5.77 -15.23 3.35
CA LYS A 66 -6.10 -15.77 4.67
C LYS A 66 -7.38 -15.12 5.18
N LYS A 67 -8.40 -15.94 5.51
CA LYS A 67 -9.72 -15.47 5.95
C LYS A 67 -10.34 -14.44 4.98
N GLY A 68 -10.23 -14.69 3.67
CA GLY A 68 -10.75 -13.81 2.61
C GLY A 68 -9.95 -12.52 2.37
N LYS A 69 -8.83 -12.31 3.09
CA LYS A 69 -7.98 -11.12 2.98
C LYS A 69 -6.63 -11.46 2.37
N TRP A 70 -6.06 -10.54 1.60
CA TRP A 70 -4.80 -10.71 0.89
C TRP A 70 -3.62 -10.05 1.61
N TYR A 71 -2.50 -10.75 1.65
CA TYR A 71 -1.28 -10.28 2.30
C TYR A 71 -0.05 -10.57 1.44
N ASN A 72 0.90 -9.64 1.41
CA ASN A 72 2.22 -9.90 0.83
C ASN A 72 3.11 -10.62 1.87
N ILE A 73 3.57 -11.84 1.55
CA ILE A 73 4.44 -12.63 2.45
C ILE A 73 5.84 -12.01 2.54
N ARG A 74 6.31 -11.35 1.47
CA ARG A 74 7.64 -10.73 1.41
C ARG A 74 7.64 -9.24 1.76
N SER A 75 6.57 -8.75 2.41
CA SER A 75 6.41 -7.35 2.85
C SER A 75 7.75 -6.75 3.29
N LYS A 76 8.18 -5.66 2.63
CA LYS A 76 9.38 -4.90 3.03
C LYS A 76 9.02 -4.04 4.24
N LYS A 77 8.57 -4.68 5.33
CA LYS A 77 8.15 -4.03 6.58
C LYS A 77 9.15 -2.97 7.03
N LYS A 78 10.45 -3.22 6.82
CA LYS A 78 11.52 -2.25 7.11
C LYS A 78 11.32 -0.90 6.40
N LYS A 79 11.12 -0.88 5.08
CA LYS A 79 10.93 0.37 4.32
C LYS A 79 9.63 1.10 4.72
N GLN A 80 8.58 0.34 5.05
CA GLN A 80 7.33 0.93 5.54
C GLN A 80 7.48 1.54 6.94
N ILE A 81 8.18 0.84 7.83
CA ILE A 81 8.50 1.32 9.17
C ILE A 81 9.34 2.59 9.10
N GLU A 82 10.36 2.65 8.23
CA GLU A 82 11.18 3.84 7.99
C GLU A 82 10.29 5.03 7.57
N LYS A 83 9.47 4.87 6.52
CA LYS A 83 8.55 5.93 6.06
C LYS A 83 7.56 6.39 7.13
N LEU A 84 6.97 5.47 7.88
CA LEU A 84 6.03 5.80 8.96
C LEU A 84 6.73 6.51 10.12
N THR A 85 7.97 6.16 10.40
CA THR A 85 8.78 6.81 11.43
C THR A 85 9.12 8.25 11.03
N ASP A 86 9.53 8.45 9.78
CA ASP A 86 9.83 9.78 9.24
C ASP A 86 8.60 10.68 9.26
N ALA A 87 7.46 10.18 8.76
CA ALA A 87 6.19 10.93 8.77
C ALA A 87 5.72 11.26 10.20
N ASN A 88 5.87 10.33 11.15
CA ASN A 88 5.55 10.61 12.55
C ASN A 88 6.46 11.68 13.16
N LYS A 89 7.74 11.71 12.80
CA LYS A 89 8.68 12.72 13.27
C LYS A 89 8.30 14.10 12.74
N GLU A 90 7.97 14.20 11.46
CA GLU A 90 7.50 15.46 10.86
C GLU A 90 6.22 15.97 11.53
N LEU A 91 5.24 15.09 11.76
CA LEU A 91 3.99 15.45 12.43
C LEU A 91 4.23 15.94 13.87
N LYS A 92 5.13 15.31 14.62
CA LYS A 92 5.47 15.76 15.98
C LYS A 92 6.09 17.15 15.97
N ASN A 93 7.05 17.41 15.08
CA ASN A 93 7.66 18.73 14.96
C ASN A 93 6.60 19.79 14.62
N LYS A 94 5.66 19.47 13.71
CA LYS A 94 4.56 20.36 13.33
C LYS A 94 3.64 20.68 14.52
N ILE A 95 3.35 19.69 15.37
CA ILE A 95 2.55 19.88 16.58
C ILE A 95 3.26 20.82 17.55
N GLU A 96 4.56 20.59 17.79
CA GLU A 96 5.36 21.44 18.68
C GLU A 96 5.41 22.90 18.20
N GLU A 97 5.58 23.12 16.89
CA GLU A 97 5.53 24.46 16.28
C GLU A 97 4.16 25.14 16.52
N LEU A 98 3.07 24.43 16.23
CA LEU A 98 1.71 24.95 16.39
C LEU A 98 1.36 25.24 17.87
N GLU A 99 1.81 24.40 18.80
CA GLU A 99 1.63 24.62 20.24
C GLU A 99 2.37 25.88 20.71
N LEU A 100 3.58 26.11 20.20
CA LEU A 100 4.37 27.31 20.47
C LEU A 100 3.71 28.57 19.91
N GLU A 101 3.19 28.51 18.68
CA GLU A 101 2.42 29.61 18.07
C GLU A 101 1.16 29.92 18.88
N LEU A 102 0.41 28.88 19.27
CA LEU A 102 -0.79 29.02 20.09
C LEU A 102 -0.47 29.67 21.45
N TYR A 103 0.62 29.26 22.09
CA TYR A 103 1.08 29.85 23.34
C TYR A 103 1.41 31.34 23.19
N ARG A 104 2.19 31.71 22.15
CA ARG A 104 2.53 33.10 21.85
C ARG A 104 1.30 33.95 21.55
N TYR A 105 0.37 33.42 20.77
CA TYR A 105 -0.89 34.09 20.45
C TYR A 105 -1.73 34.36 21.71
N LYS A 106 -1.86 33.36 22.60
CA LYS A 106 -2.56 33.52 23.88
C LYS A 106 -1.88 34.56 24.78
N LYS A 107 -0.55 34.59 24.82
CA LYS A 107 0.23 35.54 25.63
C LYS A 107 0.15 36.97 25.11
N ASN A 108 0.08 37.18 23.79
CA ASN A 108 -0.01 38.50 23.17
C ASN A 108 -1.44 39.08 23.15
N LYS A 109 -2.45 38.30 23.55
CA LYS A 109 -3.84 38.73 23.73
C LYS A 109 -4.17 39.21 25.14
N VAL A 110 -3.25 39.05 26.09
CA VAL A 110 -3.30 39.55 27.47
C VAL A 110 -2.46 40.82 27.54
#